data_AF-A0A3S4ICP2-F1
#
_entry.id   AF-A0A3S4ICP2-F1
#
_cell.length_a   1.000
_cell.length_b   1.000
_cell.length_c   1.000
_cell.angle_alpha   90.00
_cell.angle_beta   90.00
_cell.angle_gamma   90.00
#
_symmetry.space_group_name_H-M   'P 1'
#
loop_
_entity.id
_entity.type
_entity.pdbx_description
1 polymer ?
#
loop_
_entity_poly.entity_id
_entity_poly.type
_entity_poly.pdbx_seq_one_letter_code
_entity_poly.pdbx_strand_id
1 'polypeptide(L)'
;MLVGDSLGMTVQGHDSTLPVTVEDIAYHTRAVRRGAPNCLLLSDLPFMAYATPEQAFENAAMVMRAGANMVKIEGGAWLVDTVKMLTERAVPVCGHLGLTPQSVNIFGGYKIQGRGDAGAGTAG
;
A
#
# COMPACT_ATOMS: atom_id res chain seq x y z
N MET A 1 0.53 13.53 2.39
CA MET A 1 0.57 12.69 3.61
C MET A 1 0.35 11.24 3.21
N LEU A 2 0.79 10.28 4.02
CA LEU A 2 0.55 8.85 3.82
C LEU A 2 -0.06 8.26 5.10
N VAL A 3 -1.21 7.59 4.97
CA VAL A 3 -1.71 6.65 5.96
C VAL A 3 -1.17 5.28 5.59
N GLY A 4 -0.05 4.92 6.21
CA GLY A 4 0.67 3.69 5.90
C GLY A 4 0.35 2.56 6.88
N ASP A 5 0.54 1.32 6.43
CA ASP A 5 0.45 0.12 7.26
C ASP A 5 1.52 0.07 8.38
N SER A 6 2.51 0.97 8.35
CA SER A 6 3.42 1.24 9.46
C SER A 6 2.70 1.63 10.77
N LEU A 7 1.42 2.00 10.69
CA LEU A 7 0.55 2.15 11.86
C LEU A 7 0.43 0.85 12.68
N GLY A 8 0.60 -0.32 12.06
CA GLY A 8 0.58 -1.60 12.78
C GLY A 8 1.66 -1.67 13.85
N MET A 9 2.83 -1.10 13.56
CA MET A 9 3.94 -1.06 14.51
C MET A 9 3.89 0.18 15.39
N THR A 10 3.65 1.35 14.80
CA THR A 10 3.78 2.64 15.50
C THR A 10 2.55 3.03 16.33
N VAL A 11 1.37 2.50 16.01
CA VAL A 11 0.09 2.79 16.69
C VAL A 11 -0.45 1.55 17.39
N GLN A 12 -0.53 0.41 16.69
CA GLN A 12 -1.10 -0.83 17.25
C GLN A 12 -0.09 -1.63 18.09
N GLY A 13 1.21 -1.37 17.94
CA GLY A 13 2.27 -2.02 18.74
C GLY A 13 2.60 -3.44 18.31
N HIS A 14 2.25 -3.85 17.09
CA HIS A 14 2.66 -5.13 16.50
C HIS A 14 4.14 -5.14 16.11
N ASP A 15 4.68 -6.34 15.92
CA ASP A 15 6.06 -6.55 15.49
C ASP A 15 6.28 -6.36 13.97
N SER A 16 5.18 -6.27 13.22
CA SER A 16 5.15 -6.18 11.76
C SER A 16 3.86 -5.49 11.29
N THR A 17 3.77 -5.18 10.00
CA THR A 17 2.58 -4.54 9.40
C THR A 17 1.52 -5.55 8.93
N LEU A 18 1.81 -6.86 8.99
CA LEU A 18 0.93 -7.93 8.52
C LEU A 18 -0.45 -7.96 9.20
N PRO A 19 -0.60 -7.63 10.50
CA PRO A 19 -1.92 -7.63 11.15
C PRO A 19 -2.84 -6.49 10.72
N VAL A 20 -2.35 -5.46 10.03
CA VAL A 20 -3.15 -4.28 9.68
C VAL A 20 -4.24 -4.64 8.68
N THR A 21 -5.47 -4.21 8.97
CA THR A 21 -6.64 -4.46 8.13
C THR A 21 -7.00 -3.26 7.24
N VAL A 22 -7.86 -3.47 6.23
CA VAL A 22 -8.38 -2.39 5.38
C VAL A 22 -9.24 -1.44 6.22
N GLU A 23 -9.96 -1.96 7.21
CA GLU A 23 -10.73 -1.20 8.20
C GLU A 23 -9.86 -0.24 9.00
N ASP A 24 -8.69 -0.70 9.46
CA ASP A 24 -7.72 0.13 10.18
C ASP A 24 -7.24 1.29 9.32
N ILE A 25 -6.80 0.99 8.08
CA ILE A 25 -6.39 2.03 7.13
C ILE A 25 -7.55 3.01 6.91
N ALA A 26 -8.75 2.53 6.60
CA ALA A 26 -9.90 3.38 6.34
C ALA A 26 -10.27 4.26 7.56
N TYR A 27 -10.14 3.74 8.79
CA TYR A 27 -10.33 4.52 10.01
C TYR A 27 -9.32 5.67 10.10
N HIS A 28 -8.04 5.37 9.93
CA HIS A 28 -6.98 6.38 10.00
C HIS A 28 -7.05 7.38 8.82
N THR A 29 -7.43 6.95 7.62
CA THR A 29 -7.68 7.82 6.47
C THR A 29 -8.79 8.82 6.75
N ARG A 30 -9.90 8.40 7.36
CA ARG A 30 -10.97 9.33 7.79
C ARG A 30 -10.45 10.33 8.82
N ALA A 31 -9.64 9.89 9.78
CA ALA A 31 -9.06 10.76 10.79
C ALA A 31 -8.14 11.81 10.17
N VAL A 32 -7.20 11.40 9.31
CA VAL A 32 -6.24 12.30 8.67
C VAL A 32 -6.95 13.27 7.71
N ARG A 33 -7.93 12.83 6.92
CA ARG A 33 -8.68 13.72 6.03
C ARG A 33 -9.36 14.86 6.79
N ARG A 34 -9.93 14.60 7.97
CA ARG A 34 -10.53 15.65 8.81
C ARG A 34 -9.50 16.67 9.29
N GLY A 35 -8.29 16.23 9.66
CA GLY A 35 -7.21 17.10 10.11
C GLY A 35 -6.46 17.83 9.00
N ALA A 36 -6.45 17.29 7.78
CA ALA A 36 -5.73 17.82 6.63
C ALA A 36 -6.63 17.81 5.36
N PRO A 37 -7.69 18.64 5.31
CA PRO A 37 -8.75 18.56 4.32
C PRO A 37 -8.26 18.76 2.88
N ASN A 38 -7.18 19.50 2.67
CA ASN A 38 -6.70 19.90 1.34
C ASN A 38 -5.41 19.17 0.91
N CYS A 39 -4.88 18.24 1.72
CA CYS A 39 -3.65 17.55 1.34
C CYS A 39 -3.91 16.45 0.30
N LEU A 40 -2.90 16.18 -0.53
CA LEU A 40 -2.79 14.91 -1.24
C LEU A 40 -2.55 13.80 -0.21
N LEU A 41 -3.53 12.90 -0.09
CA LEU A 41 -3.54 11.84 0.91
C LEU A 41 -3.43 10.48 0.24
N LEU A 42 -2.31 9.80 0.46
CA LEU A 42 -2.12 8.40 0.07
C LEU A 42 -2.60 7.49 1.20
N SER A 43 -3.11 6.32 0.87
CA SER A 43 -3.44 5.27 1.84
C SER A 43 -2.98 3.92 1.34
N ASP A 44 -2.41 3.10 2.22
CA ASP A 44 -1.98 1.75 1.86
C ASP A 44 -3.15 0.81 1.60
N LEU A 45 -2.99 -0.09 0.64
CA LEU A 45 -3.66 -1.38 0.76
C LEU A 45 -2.74 -2.30 1.59
N PRO A 46 -3.19 -2.81 2.74
CA PRO A 46 -2.36 -3.61 3.62
C PRO A 46 -2.14 -5.02 3.06
N PHE A 47 -1.32 -5.81 3.76
CA PHE A 47 -0.97 -7.18 3.37
C PHE A 47 -2.22 -8.00 2.98
N MET A 48 -2.14 -8.68 1.82
CA MET A 48 -3.22 -9.52 1.26
C MET A 48 -4.55 -8.80 0.94
N ALA A 49 -4.60 -7.46 1.00
CA ALA A 49 -5.78 -6.69 0.58
C ALA A 49 -5.85 -6.45 -0.94
N TYR A 50 -4.91 -6.99 -1.71
CA TYR A 50 -4.82 -6.78 -3.15
C TYR A 50 -4.26 -8.03 -3.87
N ALA A 51 -4.62 -9.22 -3.38
CA ALA A 51 -4.14 -10.48 -3.92
C ALA A 51 -4.70 -10.79 -5.32
N THR A 52 -5.86 -10.26 -5.65
CA THR A 52 -6.44 -10.26 -7.01
C THR A 52 -6.84 -8.85 -7.41
N PRO A 53 -6.97 -8.55 -8.72
CA PRO A 53 -7.44 -7.25 -9.18
C PRO A 53 -8.81 -6.89 -8.59
N GLU A 54 -9.76 -7.82 -8.56
CA GLU A 54 -11.12 -7.60 -8.03
C GLU A 54 -11.09 -7.21 -6.56
N GLN A 55 -10.31 -7.94 -5.75
CA GLN A 55 -10.13 -7.63 -4.34
C GLN A 55 -9.46 -6.26 -4.15
N ALA A 56 -8.45 -5.94 -4.98
CA ALA A 56 -7.79 -4.64 -4.94
C ALA A 56 -8.77 -3.50 -5.26
N PHE A 57 -9.73 -3.70 -6.17
CA PHE A 57 -10.74 -2.69 -6.50
C PHE A 57 -11.67 -2.43 -5.31
N GLU A 58 -12.17 -3.48 -4.66
CA GLU A 58 -13.07 -3.37 -3.51
C GLU A 58 -12.39 -2.61 -2.36
N ASN A 59 -11.16 -3.01 -2.03
CA ASN A 59 -10.40 -2.40 -0.93
C ASN A 59 -9.93 -0.99 -1.26
N ALA A 60 -9.50 -0.73 -2.50
CA ALA A 60 -9.20 0.63 -2.96
C ALA A 60 -10.42 1.54 -2.87
N ALA A 61 -11.59 1.08 -3.32
CA ALA A 61 -12.81 1.87 -3.25
C ALA A 61 -13.19 2.20 -1.80
N MET A 62 -12.95 1.30 -0.85
CA MET A 62 -13.17 1.56 0.59
C MET A 62 -12.29 2.70 1.12
N VAL A 63 -10.98 2.66 0.86
CA VAL A 63 -10.06 3.70 1.36
C VAL A 63 -10.21 5.03 0.61
N MET A 64 -10.56 5.00 -0.68
CA MET A 64 -10.88 6.20 -1.46
C MET A 64 -12.13 6.90 -0.89
N ARG A 65 -13.20 6.16 -0.60
CA ARG A 65 -14.40 6.71 0.09
C ARG A 65 -14.11 7.18 1.51
N ALA A 66 -13.09 6.62 2.17
CA ALA A 66 -12.63 7.09 3.48
C ALA A 66 -11.90 8.45 3.41
N GLY A 67 -11.50 8.90 2.21
CA GLY A 67 -10.91 10.22 1.98
C GLY A 67 -9.52 10.20 1.35
N ALA A 68 -9.00 9.04 0.94
CA ALA A 68 -7.76 8.95 0.17
C ALA A 68 -7.92 9.57 -1.22
N ASN A 69 -6.82 10.05 -1.79
CA ASN A 69 -6.73 10.48 -3.19
C ASN A 69 -6.02 9.46 -4.08
N MET A 70 -5.23 8.56 -3.47
CA MET A 70 -4.37 7.61 -4.14
C MET A 70 -4.13 6.42 -3.21
N VAL A 71 -4.01 5.22 -3.76
CA VAL A 71 -3.63 4.03 -3.00
C VAL A 71 -2.15 3.72 -3.19
N LYS A 72 -1.46 3.22 -2.17
CA LYS A 72 -0.11 2.64 -2.29
C LYS A 72 -0.20 1.11 -2.18
N ILE A 73 0.49 0.41 -3.07
CA ILE A 73 0.61 -1.06 -3.08
C ILE A 73 2.07 -1.48 -3.23
N GLU A 74 2.44 -2.60 -2.61
CA GLU A 74 3.81 -3.11 -2.62
C GLU A 74 3.95 -4.31 -3.55
N GLY A 75 4.88 -4.22 -4.50
CA GLY A 75 5.15 -5.29 -5.46
C GLY A 75 5.74 -4.78 -6.77
N GLY A 76 6.36 -5.70 -7.51
CA GLY A 76 7.00 -5.43 -8.80
C GLY A 76 6.09 -5.73 -10.00
N ALA A 77 6.67 -6.31 -11.05
CA ALA A 77 6.00 -6.55 -12.33
C ALA A 77 4.68 -7.33 -12.25
N TRP A 78 4.51 -8.19 -11.24
CA TRP A 78 3.27 -8.97 -11.06
C TRP A 78 2.04 -8.10 -10.76
N LEU A 79 2.21 -6.83 -10.36
CA LEU A 79 1.12 -5.89 -10.12
C LEU A 79 0.71 -5.05 -11.33
N VAL A 80 1.40 -5.18 -12.48
CA VAL A 80 1.15 -4.31 -13.65
C VAL A 80 -0.32 -4.31 -14.07
N ASP A 81 -0.95 -5.48 -14.15
CA ASP A 81 -2.36 -5.60 -14.53
C ASP A 81 -3.29 -4.98 -13.48
N THR A 82 -3.04 -5.22 -12.19
CA THR A 82 -3.78 -4.61 -11.08
C THR A 82 -3.69 -3.08 -11.13
N VAL A 83 -2.49 -2.52 -11.35
CA VAL A 83 -2.25 -1.06 -11.46
C VAL A 83 -3.03 -0.48 -12.64
N LYS A 84 -2.94 -1.12 -13.81
CA LYS A 84 -3.65 -0.70 -15.01
C LYS A 84 -5.16 -0.69 -14.78
N MET A 85 -5.70 -1.77 -14.24
CA MET A 85 -7.15 -1.88 -14.03
C MET A 85 -7.68 -0.91 -12.97
N LEU A 86 -6.91 -0.63 -11.90
CA LEU A 86 -7.24 0.39 -10.89
C LEU A 86 -7.28 1.79 -11.51
N THR A 87 -6.26 2.15 -12.28
CA THR A 87 -6.16 3.48 -12.91
C THR A 87 -7.26 3.70 -13.96
N GLU A 88 -7.59 2.70 -14.77
CA GLU A 88 -8.76 2.71 -15.67
C GLU A 88 -10.09 2.92 -14.92
N ARG A 89 -10.18 2.48 -13.67
CA ARG A 89 -11.35 2.61 -12.78
C ARG A 89 -11.26 3.83 -11.85
N ALA A 90 -10.45 4.83 -12.24
CA ALA A 90 -10.27 6.11 -11.57
C ALA A 90 -9.66 6.04 -10.16
N VAL A 91 -8.89 4.99 -9.86
CA VAL A 91 -8.06 4.93 -8.64
C VAL A 91 -6.59 5.21 -9.01
N PRO A 92 -6.02 6.36 -8.62
CA PRO A 92 -4.58 6.60 -8.76
C PRO A 92 -3.77 5.64 -7.88
N VAL A 93 -2.63 5.18 -8.39
CA VAL A 93 -1.77 4.19 -7.70
C VAL A 93 -0.34 4.71 -7.54
N CYS A 94 0.19 4.57 -6.33
CA CYS A 94 1.61 4.69 -6.00
C CYS A 94 2.19 3.28 -5.85
N GLY A 95 3.15 2.91 -6.70
CA GLY A 95 3.87 1.64 -6.55
C GLY A 95 5.02 1.76 -5.56
N HIS A 96 5.16 0.77 -4.67
CA HIS A 96 6.30 0.65 -3.77
C HIS A 96 7.21 -0.50 -4.21
N LEU A 97 8.43 -0.16 -4.62
CA LEU A 97 9.48 -1.08 -5.06
C LEU A 97 10.62 -1.13 -4.04
N GLY A 98 11.45 -2.18 -4.13
CA GLY A 98 12.62 -2.35 -3.26
C GLY A 98 12.28 -3.13 -1.99
N LEU A 99 12.56 -2.54 -0.82
CA LEU A 99 12.18 -3.16 0.45
C LEU A 99 10.68 -2.96 0.69
N THR A 100 9.91 -4.04 0.57
CA THR A 100 8.47 -4.10 0.82
C THR A 100 8.19 -4.75 2.18
N PRO A 101 7.91 -3.99 3.26
CA PRO A 101 7.67 -4.51 4.61
C PRO A 101 6.65 -5.65 4.70
N GLN A 102 5.64 -5.68 3.83
CA GLN A 102 4.64 -6.75 3.80
C GLN A 102 5.24 -8.12 3.42
N SER A 103 6.44 -8.13 2.82
CA SER A 103 7.20 -9.33 2.48
C SER A 103 8.29 -9.67 3.50
N VAL A 104 8.24 -9.12 4.73
CA VAL A 104 9.27 -9.32 5.77
C VAL A 104 9.58 -10.79 6.05
N ASN A 105 8.58 -11.67 5.99
CA ASN A 105 8.76 -13.11 6.20
C ASN A 105 9.47 -13.80 5.03
N ILE A 106 9.31 -13.30 3.80
CA ILE A 106 10.04 -13.80 2.61
C ILE A 106 11.50 -13.33 2.67
N PHE A 107 11.74 -12.07 3.07
CA PHE A 107 13.09 -11.54 3.19
C PHE A 107 13.85 -12.06 4.43
N GLY A 108 13.13 -12.61 5.41
CA GLY A 108 13.67 -12.99 6.71
C GLY A 108 14.20 -11.77 7.48
N GLY A 109 13.41 -10.70 7.51
CA GLY A 109 13.71 -9.43 8.17
C GLY A 109 13.84 -8.23 7.24
N TYR A 110 14.00 -7.03 7.82
CA TYR A 110 14.14 -5.77 7.11
C TYR A 110 15.56 -5.60 6.54
N LYS A 111 15.80 -6.15 5.35
CA LYS A 111 17.11 -6.12 4.67
C LYS A 111 17.08 -5.20 3.45
N ILE A 112 18.18 -4.48 3.21
CA ILE A 112 18.36 -3.64 2.02
C ILE A 112 18.25 -4.50 0.75
N GLN A 113 17.32 -4.16 -0.14
CA GLN A 113 17.15 -4.77 -1.46
C GLN A 113 17.88 -3.94 -2.54
N GLY A 114 18.24 -4.56 -3.67
CA GLY A 114 18.82 -3.85 -4.82
C GLY A 114 20.35 -3.60 -4.76
N ARG A 115 21.12 -4.42 -4.04
CA ARG A 115 22.59 -4.40 -4.11
C ARG A 115 23.10 -5.27 -5.27
N GLY A 116 23.98 -4.71 -6.11
CA GLY A 116 24.59 -5.37 -7.27
C GLY A 116 23.78 -5.27 -8.57
N ASP A 117 24.30 -5.81 -9.67
CA ASP A 117 23.70 -5.71 -11.03
C ASP A 117 22.27 -6.26 -11.13
N ALA A 118 21.84 -7.07 -10.16
CA ALA A 118 20.48 -7.59 -10.05
C ALA A 118 19.42 -6.52 -9.68
N GLY A 119 19.82 -5.31 -9.25
CA GLY A 119 18.92 -4.20 -8.95
C GLY A 119 18.47 -3.38 -10.17
N ALA A 120 19.05 -3.63 -11.35
CA ALA A 120 18.81 -2.86 -12.57
C ALA A 120 17.76 -3.49 -13.53
N GLY A 121 17.09 -4.57 -13.10
CA GLY A 121 16.09 -5.26 -13.92
C GLY A 121 14.67 -4.72 -13.69
N THR A 122 13.99 -4.41 -14.79
CA THR A 122 12.55 -4.19 -14.95
C THR A 122 11.98 -2.81 -14.57
N ALA A 123 12.45 -1.78 -15.29
CA ALA A 123 11.56 -0.74 -15.81
C ALA A 123 11.53 -0.92 -17.34
N GLY A 124 10.55 -1.67 -17.83
CA GLY A 124 10.33 -1.97 -19.24
C GLY A 124 8.91 -2.45 -19.44
#